data_AF-A0A3B0ZX54-F1
#
_entry.id   AF-A0A3B0ZX54-F1
#
_cell.length_a   1.000
_cell.length_b   1.000
_cell.length_c   1.000
_cell.angle_alpha   90.00
_cell.angle_beta   90.00
_cell.angle_gamma   90.00
#
_symmetry.space_group_name_H-M   'P 1'
#
loop_
_entity.id
_entity.type
_entity.pdbx_description
1 polymer ?
#
loop_
_entity_poly.entity_id
_entity_poly.type
_entity_poly.pdbx_seq_one_letter_code
_entity_poly.pdbx_strand_id
1 'polypeptide(L)'
;MVETVHITVRRQGLHPITSEIESVVNLSTVDTGLCTVFVRHTSASLLIQENADPSAQYDLENWLNRLVPENDTLYTHTCEGPDDMPAHIKSALTATSLSIPIINSALALGTWQGIYLWEHRHAPCSREVLVHVGN
;
A
#
# COMPACT_ATOMS: atom_id res chain seq x y z
N MET A 1 -9.79 17.52 -3.89
CA MET A 1 -8.92 17.75 -2.70
C MET A 1 -7.75 16.80 -2.76
N VAL A 2 -6.54 17.21 -2.35
CA VAL A 2 -5.37 16.33 -2.27
C VAL A 2 -4.75 16.49 -0.89
N GLU A 3 -4.59 15.39 -0.15
CA GLU A 3 -3.90 15.34 1.13
C GLU A 3 -2.71 14.40 1.07
N THR A 4 -1.68 14.68 1.88
CA THR A 4 -0.54 13.77 2.07
C THR A 4 -0.65 13.11 3.43
N VAL A 5 -0.61 11.78 3.44
CA VAL A 5 -0.60 10.96 4.65
C VAL A 5 0.78 10.32 4.79
N HIS A 6 1.40 10.49 5.97
CA HIS A 6 2.67 9.85 6.31
C HIS A 6 2.42 8.58 7.13
N ILE A 7 2.81 7.43 6.58
CA ILE A 7 2.64 6.12 7.20
C ILE A 7 4.00 5.64 7.71
N THR A 8 4.14 5.51 9.04
CA THR A 8 5.35 4.96 9.65
C THR A 8 5.25 3.45 9.74
N VAL A 9 6.20 2.75 9.13
CA VAL A 9 6.29 1.29 9.14
C VAL A 9 7.59 0.85 9.80
N ARG A 10 7.54 -0.27 10.51
CA ARG A 10 8.68 -0.77 11.31
C ARG A 10 9.35 -2.00 10.72
N ARG A 11 8.71 -2.63 9.73
CA ARG A 11 9.14 -3.87 9.10
C ARG A 11 8.41 -4.04 7.77
N GLN A 12 8.93 -4.96 6.95
CA GLN A 12 8.23 -5.50 5.79
C GLN A 12 6.86 -6.07 6.21
N GLY A 13 5.90 -6.01 5.28
CA GLY A 13 4.58 -6.60 5.43
C GLY A 13 3.45 -5.66 5.05
N LEU A 14 2.23 -6.14 5.22
CA LEU A 14 1.01 -5.38 4.95
C LEU A 14 0.64 -4.56 6.19
N HIS A 15 0.56 -3.24 6.03
CA HIS A 15 0.17 -2.30 7.08
C HIS A 15 -1.20 -1.70 6.72
N PRO A 16 -2.25 -1.91 7.53
CA PRO A 16 -3.56 -1.35 7.22
C PRO A 16 -3.51 0.18 7.30
N ILE A 17 -4.11 0.84 6.31
CA ILE A 17 -4.19 2.31 6.23
C ILE A 17 -5.62 2.80 5.96
N THR A 18 -6.63 1.91 6.02
CA THR A 18 -8.02 2.25 5.70
C THR A 18 -8.52 3.46 6.48
N SER A 19 -8.28 3.51 7.80
CA SER A 19 -8.73 4.61 8.67
C SER A 19 -8.16 5.96 8.28
N GLU A 20 -6.91 5.98 7.84
CA GLU A 20 -6.20 7.18 7.42
C GLU A 20 -6.80 7.70 6.10
N ILE A 21 -7.13 6.81 5.16
CA ILE A 21 -7.78 7.17 3.90
C ILE A 21 -9.22 7.64 4.14
N GLU A 22 -9.99 6.93 4.97
CA GLU A 22 -11.35 7.31 5.36
C GLU A 22 -11.37 8.70 6.02
N SER A 23 -10.37 9.01 6.84
CA SER A 23 -10.24 10.34 7.45
C SER A 23 -10.12 11.44 6.40
N VAL A 24 -9.35 11.22 5.33
CA VAL A 24 -9.25 12.18 4.21
C VAL A 24 -10.56 12.28 3.44
N VAL A 25 -11.24 11.15 3.17
CA VAL A 25 -12.54 11.17 2.47
C VAL A 25 -13.58 11.94 3.29
N ASN A 26 -13.65 11.72 4.59
CA ASN A 26 -14.57 12.43 5.48
C ASN A 26 -14.31 13.94 5.49
N LEU A 27 -13.05 14.37 5.45
CA LEU A 27 -12.68 15.79 5.36
C LEU A 27 -13.09 16.44 4.02
N SER A 28 -13.19 15.65 2.95
CA SER A 28 -13.52 16.17 1.61
C SER A 28 -14.98 16.57 1.44
N THR A 29 -15.88 16.06 2.29
CA THR A 29 -17.36 16.22 2.20
C THR A 29 -17.97 15.77 0.86
N VAL A 30 -17.23 14.99 0.06
CA VAL A 30 -17.70 14.44 -1.22
C VAL A 30 -18.69 13.32 -0.96
N ASP A 31 -19.89 13.44 -1.50
CA ASP A 31 -20.94 12.42 -1.35
C ASP A 31 -20.79 11.26 -2.35
N THR A 32 -20.54 11.58 -3.61
CA THR A 32 -20.32 10.60 -4.69
C THR A 32 -19.14 11.05 -5.53
N GLY A 33 -18.16 10.17 -5.75
CA GLY A 33 -16.93 10.50 -6.48
C GLY A 33 -15.91 9.37 -6.49
N LEU A 34 -14.63 9.75 -6.61
CA LEU A 34 -13.49 8.84 -6.65
C LEU A 34 -12.41 9.26 -5.66
N CYS A 35 -11.99 8.32 -4.80
CA CYS A 35 -10.79 8.41 -4.00
C CYS A 35 -9.64 7.71 -4.73
N THR A 36 -8.57 8.44 -5.06
CA THR A 36 -7.32 7.89 -5.57
C THR A 36 -6.27 7.92 -4.47
N VAL A 37 -5.70 6.76 -4.16
CA VAL A 37 -4.59 6.61 -3.21
C VAL A 37 -3.33 6.32 -4.02
N PHE A 38 -2.24 7.05 -3.78
CA PHE A 38 -1.01 6.94 -4.54
C PHE A 38 0.21 6.95 -3.62
N VAL A 39 1.02 5.91 -3.64
CA VAL A 39 2.27 5.86 -2.85
C VAL A 39 3.42 6.46 -3.65
N ARG A 40 4.13 7.44 -3.08
CA ARG A 40 5.25 8.13 -3.73
C ARG A 40 6.59 7.40 -3.53
N HIS A 41 6.58 6.07 -3.63
CA HIS A 41 7.73 5.22 -3.34
C HIS A 41 7.76 4.05 -4.31
N THR A 42 8.96 3.66 -4.73
CA THR A 42 9.19 2.55 -5.67
C THR A 42 9.60 1.25 -4.97
N SER A 43 9.68 1.26 -3.65
CA SER A 43 10.00 0.10 -2.79
C SER A 43 8.88 -0.22 -1.80
N ALA A 44 7.67 0.28 -2.06
CA ALA A 44 6.44 -0.03 -1.35
C ALA A 44 5.28 -0.05 -2.35
N SER A 45 4.15 -0.60 -1.93
CA SER A 45 2.96 -0.74 -2.77
C SER A 45 1.68 -0.44 -2.00
N LEU A 46 0.57 -0.39 -2.74
CA LEU A 46 -0.78 -0.35 -2.23
C LEU A 46 -1.53 -1.62 -2.62
N LEU A 47 -2.44 -2.06 -1.75
CA LEU A 47 -3.24 -3.25 -1.98
C LEU A 47 -4.63 -3.12 -1.33
N ILE A 48 -5.66 -3.64 -1.98
CA ILE A 48 -6.95 -3.93 -1.34
C ILE A 48 -7.06 -5.43 -1.14
N GLN A 49 -7.15 -5.88 0.11
CA GLN A 49 -7.22 -7.30 0.47
C GLN A 49 -8.03 -7.54 1.74
N GLU A 50 -8.17 -8.82 2.11
CA GLU A 50 -8.89 -9.23 3.31
C GLU A 50 -8.35 -8.58 4.59
N ASN A 51 -9.26 -8.01 5.40
CA ASN A 51 -8.96 -7.38 6.68
C ASN A 51 -9.48 -8.13 7.92
N ALA A 52 -10.03 -9.33 7.75
CA ALA A 52 -10.62 -10.12 8.82
C ALA A 52 -9.63 -11.15 9.41
N ASP A 53 -9.03 -11.99 8.57
CA ASP A 53 -8.06 -12.99 9.00
C ASP A 53 -6.61 -12.53 8.67
N PRO A 54 -5.72 -12.38 9.68
CA PRO A 54 -4.32 -12.05 9.44
C PRO A 54 -3.55 -13.11 8.63
N SER A 55 -4.07 -14.34 8.50
CA SER A 55 -3.47 -15.39 7.68
C SER A 55 -3.33 -14.97 6.22
N ALA A 56 -4.31 -14.23 5.67
CA ALA A 56 -4.25 -13.71 4.31
C ALA A 56 -3.03 -12.79 4.09
N GLN A 57 -2.76 -11.90 5.04
CA GLN A 57 -1.60 -10.99 4.98
C GLN A 57 -0.29 -11.78 5.07
N TYR A 58 -0.20 -12.72 6.01
CA TYR A 58 0.97 -13.56 6.21
C TYR A 58 1.31 -14.41 4.98
N ASP A 59 0.31 -15.07 4.39
CA ASP A 59 0.50 -15.94 3.24
C ASP A 59 0.87 -15.15 1.97
N LEU A 60 0.27 -13.97 1.77
CA LEU A 60 0.65 -13.06 0.69
C LEU A 60 2.10 -12.60 0.80
N GLU A 61 2.54 -12.21 2.00
CA GLU A 61 3.92 -11.81 2.27
C GLU A 61 4.90 -12.95 1.98
N ASN A 62 4.64 -14.15 2.51
CA ASN A 62 5.49 -15.32 2.26
C ASN A 62 5.54 -15.72 0.79
N TRP A 63 4.38 -15.68 0.11
CA TRP A 63 4.31 -16.03 -1.30
C TRP A 63 5.12 -15.05 -2.15
N LEU A 64 5.00 -13.74 -1.89
CA LEU A 64 5.70 -12.71 -2.64
C LEU A 64 7.21 -12.73 -2.36
N ASN A 65 7.62 -12.98 -1.11
CA ASN A 65 9.02 -13.16 -0.73
C ASN A 65 9.66 -14.39 -1.40
N ARG A 66 8.89 -15.48 -1.56
CA ARG A 66 9.35 -16.65 -2.32
C ARG A 66 9.47 -16.38 -3.81
N LEU A 67 8.58 -15.57 -4.38
CA LEU A 67 8.58 -15.22 -5.81
C LEU A 67 9.74 -14.27 -6.16
N VAL A 68 10.07 -13.34 -5.25
CA VAL A 68 11.12 -12.34 -5.44
C VAL A 68 12.15 -12.51 -4.32
N PRO A 69 13.03 -13.53 -4.43
CA PRO A 69 13.99 -13.86 -3.39
C PRO A 69 15.08 -12.80 -3.29
N GLU A 70 15.64 -12.60 -2.11
CA GLU A 70 16.82 -11.76 -1.92
C GLU A 70 18.11 -12.47 -2.34
N ASN A 71 19.18 -11.70 -2.56
CA ASN A 71 20.52 -12.20 -2.90
C ASN A 71 20.58 -13.04 -4.19
N ASP A 72 19.62 -12.88 -5.10
CA ASP A 72 19.73 -13.43 -6.45
C ASP A 72 20.91 -12.76 -7.17
N THR A 73 21.79 -13.56 -7.77
CA THR A 73 22.98 -13.07 -8.47
C THR A 73 22.63 -12.31 -9.76
N LEU A 74 21.39 -12.42 -10.23
CA LEU A 74 20.85 -11.59 -11.31
C LEU A 74 20.75 -10.11 -10.92
N TYR A 75 20.59 -9.79 -9.63
CA TYR A 75 20.35 -8.42 -9.18
C TYR A 75 21.64 -7.63 -9.05
N THR A 76 21.68 -6.49 -9.75
CA THR A 76 22.80 -5.54 -9.69
C THR A 76 22.49 -4.30 -8.85
N HIS A 77 21.22 -4.07 -8.50
CA HIS A 77 20.77 -2.92 -7.71
C HIS A 77 20.67 -3.30 -6.23
N THR A 78 21.81 -3.33 -5.55
CA THR A 78 21.93 -3.82 -4.17
C THR A 78 22.61 -2.80 -3.25
N CYS A 79 22.62 -1.53 -3.62
CA CYS A 79 23.36 -0.48 -2.90
C CYS A 79 22.78 -0.22 -1.50
N GLU A 80 21.49 -0.46 -1.32
CA GLU A 80 20.79 -0.26 -0.05
C GLU A 80 20.55 -1.56 0.73
N GLY A 81 21.19 -2.66 0.33
CA GLY A 81 21.10 -3.96 1.00
C GLY A 81 20.45 -5.07 0.15
N PRO A 82 20.28 -6.26 0.74
CA PRO A 82 19.77 -7.44 0.03
C PRO A 82 18.30 -7.33 -0.39
N ASP A 83 17.52 -6.46 0.25
CA ASP A 83 16.09 -6.22 0.00
C ASP A 83 15.82 -5.07 -0.99
N ASP A 84 16.88 -4.44 -1.52
CA ASP A 84 16.82 -3.26 -2.40
C ASP A 84 16.13 -3.56 -3.75
N MET A 85 16.79 -4.31 -4.65
CA MET A 85 16.17 -4.76 -5.90
C MET A 85 14.88 -5.57 -5.68
N PRO A 86 14.79 -6.51 -4.72
CA PRO A 86 13.54 -7.21 -4.44
C PRO A 86 12.36 -6.29 -4.18
N ALA A 87 12.54 -5.22 -3.39
CA ALA A 87 11.46 -4.29 -3.10
C ALA A 87 10.95 -3.55 -4.35
N HIS A 88 11.85 -3.21 -5.28
CA HIS A 88 11.47 -2.63 -6.56
C HIS A 88 10.69 -3.60 -7.45
N ILE A 89 11.11 -4.86 -7.53
CA ILE A 89 10.38 -5.89 -8.30
C ILE A 89 9.00 -6.10 -7.69
N LYS A 90 8.90 -6.24 -6.36
CA LYS A 90 7.62 -6.38 -5.65
C LYS A 90 6.70 -5.20 -5.92
N SER A 91 7.23 -3.97 -5.93
CA SER A 91 6.47 -2.77 -6.29
C SER A 91 5.98 -2.79 -7.75
N ALA A 92 6.83 -3.21 -8.69
CA ALA A 92 6.47 -3.32 -10.11
C ALA A 92 5.43 -4.42 -10.40
N LEU A 93 5.40 -5.49 -9.60
CA LEU A 93 4.42 -6.59 -9.73
C LEU A 93 3.06 -6.28 -9.10
N THR A 94 2.98 -5.21 -8.31
CA THR A 94 1.78 -4.84 -7.55
C THR A 94 1.28 -3.47 -8.01
N ALA A 95 0.70 -2.67 -7.12
CA ALA A 95 0.16 -1.37 -7.48
C ALA A 95 0.83 -0.26 -6.67
N THR A 96 1.09 0.88 -7.32
CA THR A 96 1.45 2.14 -6.65
C THR A 96 0.27 3.09 -6.54
N SER A 97 -0.86 2.76 -7.18
CA SER A 97 -2.08 3.55 -7.15
C SER A 97 -3.32 2.66 -7.03
N LEU A 98 -4.29 3.12 -6.23
CA LEU A 98 -5.63 2.54 -6.12
C LEU A 98 -6.66 3.62 -6.44
N SER A 99 -7.77 3.21 -7.05
CA SER A 99 -8.93 4.08 -7.29
C SER A 99 -10.17 3.41 -6.71
N ILE A 100 -10.83 4.08 -5.76
CA ILE A 100 -11.90 3.53 -4.93
C ILE A 100 -13.10 4.47 -5.04
N PRO A 101 -14.28 4.00 -5.50
CA PRO A 101 -15.47 4.83 -5.55
C PRO A 101 -15.87 5.33 -4.16
N ILE A 102 -16.44 6.54 -4.11
CA ILE A 102 -17.10 7.09 -2.94
C ILE A 102 -18.61 7.09 -3.22
N ILE A 103 -19.39 6.54 -2.29
CA ILE A 103 -20.85 6.49 -2.34
C ILE A 103 -21.39 6.80 -0.94
N ASN A 104 -22.38 7.71 -0.84
CA ASN A 104 -22.93 8.18 0.44
C ASN A 104 -21.84 8.66 1.41
N SER A 105 -20.88 9.43 0.89
CA SER A 105 -19.72 9.95 1.63
C SER A 105 -18.78 8.90 2.23
N ALA A 106 -18.85 7.64 1.80
CA ALA A 106 -17.98 6.56 2.28
C ALA A 106 -17.24 5.87 1.12
N LEU A 107 -16.05 5.34 1.41
CA LEU A 107 -15.34 4.45 0.49
C LEU A 107 -16.20 3.21 0.24
N ALA A 108 -16.50 2.91 -1.03
CA ALA A 108 -17.34 1.78 -1.44
C ALA A 108 -16.56 0.45 -1.41
N LEU A 109 -15.93 0.13 -0.28
CA LEU A 109 -15.24 -1.13 -0.04
C LEU A 109 -16.24 -2.25 0.29
N GLY A 110 -15.92 -3.48 -0.12
CA GLY A 110 -16.64 -4.67 0.34
C GLY A 110 -16.40 -4.97 1.82
N THR A 111 -17.25 -5.79 2.43
CA THR A 111 -17.22 -6.13 3.87
C THR A 111 -15.85 -6.56 4.38
N TRP A 112 -15.08 -7.27 3.56
CA TRP A 112 -13.77 -7.82 3.91
C TRP A 112 -12.61 -7.01 3.34
N GLN A 113 -12.86 -5.94 2.60
CA GLN A 113 -11.80 -5.18 1.95
C GLN A 113 -11.22 -4.14 2.90
N GLY A 114 -9.91 -4.24 3.15
CA GLY A 114 -9.08 -3.19 3.74
C GLY A 114 -8.07 -2.65 2.74
N ILE A 115 -7.64 -1.41 2.94
CA ILE A 115 -6.58 -0.76 2.18
C ILE A 115 -5.27 -0.94 2.96
N TYR A 116 -4.24 -1.39 2.27
CA TYR A 116 -2.93 -1.66 2.85
C TYR A 116 -1.84 -0.89 2.12
N LEU A 117 -0.89 -0.36 2.89
CA LEU A 117 0.46 -0.09 2.44
C LEU A 117 1.27 -1.39 2.60
N TRP A 118 1.76 -1.94 1.50
CA TRP A 118 2.65 -3.09 1.53
C TRP A 118 4.10 -2.59 1.53
N GLU A 119 4.73 -2.63 2.70
CA GLU A 119 6.14 -2.31 2.86
C GLU A 119 6.99 -3.50 2.42
N HIS A 120 7.96 -3.27 1.53
CA HIS A 120 8.83 -4.33 1.00
C HIS A 120 10.23 -4.32 1.60
N ARG A 121 10.65 -3.24 2.29
CA ARG A 121 11.95 -3.11 2.95
C ARG A 121 11.89 -3.56 4.40
N HIS A 122 12.99 -4.07 4.91
CA HIS A 122 13.12 -4.54 6.29
C HIS A 122 13.29 -3.40 7.29
N ALA A 123 14.02 -2.36 6.90
CA ALA A 123 14.33 -1.24 7.79
C ALA A 123 13.08 -0.37 8.06
N PRO A 124 12.92 0.15 9.29
CA PRO A 124 11.87 1.12 9.59
C PRO A 124 11.98 2.36 8.69
N CYS A 125 10.85 2.82 8.18
CA CYS A 125 10.79 4.01 7.33
C CYS A 125 9.44 4.72 7.44
N SER A 126 9.34 5.89 6.80
CA SER A 126 8.09 6.62 6.62
C SER A 126 7.76 6.67 5.14
N ARG A 127 6.54 6.26 4.78
CA ARG A 127 6.02 6.31 3.42
C ARG A 127 5.05 7.47 3.26
N GLU A 128 5.12 8.11 2.10
CA GLU A 128 4.21 9.18 1.71
C GLU A 128 3.14 8.62 0.79
N VAL A 129 1.89 8.79 1.21
CA VAL A 129 0.71 8.39 0.45
C VAL A 129 -0.10 9.64 0.13
N LEU A 130 -0.25 9.95 -1.15
CA LEU A 130 -1.15 10.99 -1.62
C LEU A 130 -2.58 10.43 -1.72
N VAL A 131 -3.54 11.19 -1.21
CA VAL A 131 -4.95 10.86 -1.30
C VAL A 131 -5.66 11.99 -2.03
N HIS A 132 -6.07 11.72 -3.26
CA HIS A 132 -6.86 12.64 -4.06
C HIS A 132 -8.33 12.23 -4.02
N VAL A 133 -9.20 13.16 -3.66
CA VAL A 133 -10.65 12.99 -3.71
C VAL A 133 -11.24 13.97 -4.70
N GLY A 134 -11.95 13.47 -5.71
CA GLY A 134 -12.60 14.27 -6.75
C GLY A 134 -13.89 13.63 -7.28
N ASN A 135 -14.65 14.41 -8.05
CA ASN A 135 -15.93 13.99 -8.67
C ASN A 135 -15.81 13.95 -10.19
#